data_AF-A0A6M1ZN40-F1
#
_entry.id   AF-A0A6M1ZN40-F1
#
_cell.length_a   1.000
_cell.length_b   1.000
_cell.length_c   1.000
_cell.angle_alpha   90.00
_cell.angle_beta   90.00
_cell.angle_gamma   90.00
#
_symmetry.space_group_name_H-M   'P 1'
#
loop_
_entity.id
_entity.type
_entity.pdbx_description
1 polymer ?
#
loop_
_entity_poly.entity_id
_entity_poly.type
_entity_poly.pdbx_seq_one_letter_code
_entity_poly.pdbx_strand_id
1 'polypeptide(L)'
;MELGHEKRVQADLKRLINCQQVDVNQLMPLKYQWAWEHYINGCANNWLPTEVPMGKDIELWKSTDLTDAERHVIMRTLGFFCTAESIVANNITLAIYKFVTNAEARQYLLRQAFEEAVHTHTFLYICESLNLD
;
A
#
# COMPACT_ATOMS: atom_id res chain seq x y z
N MET A 1 -22.87 4.50 38.14
CA MET A 1 -22.03 4.64 36.94
C MET A 1 -22.86 4.16 35.76
N GLU A 2 -23.57 5.07 35.09
CA GLU A 2 -24.15 4.77 33.77
C GLU A 2 -22.99 4.67 32.78
N LEU A 3 -22.75 3.46 32.28
CA LEU A 3 -21.86 3.23 31.15
C LEU A 3 -22.45 3.99 29.96
N GLY A 4 -21.67 4.95 29.45
CA GLY A 4 -22.09 5.94 28.47
C GLY A 4 -22.80 5.32 27.26
N HIS A 5 -24.03 5.75 27.03
CA HIS A 5 -24.71 5.65 25.74
C HIS A 5 -24.02 6.60 24.74
N GLU A 6 -22.76 6.33 24.41
CA GLU A 6 -22.13 6.97 23.25
C GLU A 6 -23.02 6.67 22.03
N LYS A 7 -23.37 7.74 21.28
CA LYS A 7 -24.29 7.68 20.15
C LYS A 7 -23.76 6.67 19.13
N ARG A 8 -24.35 5.47 19.10
CA ARG A 8 -24.05 4.46 18.07
C ARG A 8 -24.17 5.11 16.70
N VAL A 9 -23.10 5.04 15.92
CA VAL A 9 -23.08 5.55 14.54
C VAL A 9 -24.13 4.80 13.71
N GLN A 10 -24.91 5.53 12.92
CA GLN A 10 -25.82 4.93 11.93
C GLN A 10 -25.12 4.84 10.57
N ALA A 11 -25.25 3.70 9.89
CA ALA A 11 -24.51 3.43 8.66
C ALA A 11 -24.85 4.42 7.55
N ASP A 12 -26.13 4.75 7.39
CA ASP A 12 -26.66 5.67 6.37
C ASP A 12 -26.07 7.08 6.48
N LEU A 13 -25.68 7.54 7.68
CA LEU A 13 -25.06 8.85 7.90
C LEU A 13 -23.59 8.94 7.46
N LYS A 14 -22.86 7.82 7.33
CA LYS A 14 -21.45 7.84 6.90
C LYS A 14 -21.32 8.40 5.47
N ARG A 15 -20.24 9.15 5.19
CA ARG A 15 -19.91 9.67 3.84
C ARG A 15 -18.41 9.50 3.58
N LEU A 16 -18.02 9.26 2.34
CA LEU A 16 -16.61 9.13 1.96
C LEU A 16 -15.80 10.41 2.21
N ILE A 17 -16.39 11.57 1.91
CA ILE A 17 -15.77 12.89 2.10
C ILE A 17 -16.74 13.80 2.85
N ASN A 18 -16.20 14.81 3.54
CA ASN A 18 -16.95 15.84 4.28
C ASN A 18 -17.98 15.29 5.28
N CYS A 19 -17.74 14.10 5.85
CA CYS A 19 -18.60 13.55 6.89
C CYS A 19 -18.28 14.20 8.24
N GLN A 20 -19.18 15.08 8.71
CA GLN A 20 -19.05 15.74 10.02
C GLN A 20 -20.04 15.19 11.06
N GLN A 21 -20.92 14.27 10.64
CA GLN A 21 -22.11 13.86 11.40
C GLN A 21 -21.87 12.60 12.25
N VAL A 22 -20.79 11.87 11.99
CA VAL A 22 -20.49 10.58 12.64
C VAL A 22 -19.02 10.52 13.05
N ASP A 23 -18.74 9.78 14.10
CA ASP A 23 -17.39 9.54 14.57
C ASP A 23 -16.64 8.59 13.62
N VAL A 24 -15.55 9.08 13.01
CA VAL A 24 -14.71 8.32 12.08
C VAL A 24 -13.82 7.29 12.79
N ASN A 25 -13.70 7.35 14.12
CA ASN A 25 -12.95 6.38 14.90
C ASN A 25 -13.75 5.07 15.13
N GLN A 26 -15.07 5.10 14.92
CA GLN A 26 -15.92 3.91 15.02
C GLN A 26 -16.03 3.22 13.67
N LEU A 27 -15.46 2.01 13.57
CA LEU A 27 -15.54 1.18 12.36
C LEU A 27 -16.99 0.74 12.07
N MET A 28 -17.68 0.27 13.10
CA MET A 28 -19.03 -0.30 12.99
C MET A 28 -20.10 0.78 13.15
N PRO A 29 -21.25 0.65 12.46
CA PRO A 29 -21.54 -0.31 11.39
C PRO A 29 -20.85 0.07 10.06
N LEU A 30 -20.56 -0.93 9.22
CA LEU A 30 -20.00 -0.72 7.89
C LEU A 30 -21.07 -0.17 6.92
N LYS A 31 -20.72 0.85 6.12
CA LYS A 31 -21.55 1.35 5.02
C LYS A 31 -20.97 0.98 3.65
N TYR A 32 -19.65 0.99 3.52
CA TYR A 32 -18.96 0.70 2.26
C TYR A 32 -18.30 -0.67 2.32
N GLN A 33 -19.10 -1.72 2.14
CA GLN A 33 -18.66 -3.12 2.23
C GLN A 33 -17.52 -3.43 1.26
N TRP A 34 -17.52 -2.84 0.07
CA TRP A 34 -16.45 -2.99 -0.91
C TRP A 34 -15.08 -2.56 -0.36
N ALA A 35 -15.02 -1.51 0.49
CA ALA A 35 -13.76 -1.06 1.08
C ALA A 35 -13.22 -2.08 2.08
N TRP A 36 -14.13 -2.69 2.84
CA TRP A 36 -13.79 -3.77 3.76
C TRP A 36 -13.35 -5.04 3.01
N GLU A 37 -14.03 -5.39 1.93
CA GLU A 37 -13.64 -6.52 1.08
C GLU A 37 -12.24 -6.34 0.49
N HIS A 38 -11.91 -5.15 -0.02
CA HIS A 38 -10.55 -4.86 -0.50
C HIS A 38 -9.51 -4.91 0.61
N TYR A 39 -9.83 -4.45 1.83
CA TYR A 39 -8.95 -4.61 2.98
C TYR A 39 -8.66 -6.09 3.28
N ILE A 40 -9.70 -6.94 3.36
CA ILE A 40 -9.52 -8.36 3.62
C ILE A 40 -8.74 -9.04 2.49
N ASN A 41 -9.04 -8.72 1.23
CA ASN A 41 -8.33 -9.26 0.07
C ASN A 41 -6.85 -8.84 0.08
N GLY A 42 -6.54 -7.59 0.40
CA GLY A 42 -5.15 -7.12 0.56
C GLY A 42 -4.42 -7.86 1.67
N CYS A 43 -5.06 -8.03 2.84
CA CYS A 43 -4.49 -8.83 3.94
C CYS A 43 -4.21 -10.28 3.55
N ALA A 44 -5.07 -10.90 2.73
CA ALA A 44 -4.89 -12.26 2.24
C ALA A 44 -3.73 -12.39 1.25
N ASN A 45 -3.27 -11.28 0.65
CA ASN A 45 -2.16 -11.22 -0.29
C ASN A 45 -0.84 -10.80 0.38
N ASN A 46 -0.64 -11.13 1.66
CA ASN A 46 0.63 -10.86 2.33
C ASN A 46 1.80 -11.63 1.70
N TRP A 47 2.90 -10.92 1.45
CA TRP A 47 4.17 -11.47 0.95
C TRP A 47 5.33 -10.57 1.39
N LEU A 48 6.55 -11.09 1.33
CA LEU A 48 7.78 -10.33 1.51
C LEU A 48 8.73 -10.54 0.32
N PRO A 49 9.45 -9.50 -0.14
CA PRO A 49 10.34 -9.63 -1.30
C PRO A 49 11.45 -10.66 -1.10
N THR A 50 11.96 -10.79 0.12
CA THR A 50 13.02 -11.75 0.47
C THR A 50 12.60 -13.21 0.39
N GLU A 51 11.31 -13.49 0.21
CA GLU A 51 10.80 -14.85 -0.02
C GLU A 51 11.02 -15.30 -1.48
N VAL A 52 11.35 -14.37 -2.39
CA VAL A 52 11.64 -14.64 -3.80
C VAL A 52 13.16 -14.72 -4.02
N PRO A 53 13.72 -15.90 -4.34
CA PRO A 53 15.16 -16.06 -4.50
C PRO A 53 15.67 -15.43 -5.80
N MET A 54 16.63 -14.51 -5.70
CA MET A 54 17.23 -13.78 -6.83
C MET A 54 18.44 -14.46 -7.49
N GLY A 55 18.77 -15.70 -7.13
CA GLY A 55 20.04 -16.33 -7.53
C GLY A 55 20.29 -16.39 -9.04
N LYS A 56 19.26 -16.72 -9.83
CA LYS A 56 19.36 -16.78 -11.30
C LYS A 56 19.46 -15.39 -11.92
N ASP A 57 18.71 -14.43 -11.42
CA ASP A 57 18.73 -13.04 -11.85
C ASP A 57 20.10 -12.41 -11.59
N ILE A 58 20.73 -12.72 -10.46
CA ILE A 58 22.11 -12.29 -10.13
C ILE A 58 23.12 -12.89 -11.11
N GLU A 59 23.01 -14.18 -11.42
CA GLU A 59 23.89 -14.86 -12.38
C GLU A 59 23.76 -14.25 -13.78
N LEU A 60 22.52 -14.08 -14.26
CA LEU A 60 22.21 -13.49 -15.55
C LEU A 60 22.65 -12.02 -15.63
N TRP A 61 22.46 -11.24 -14.57
CA TRP A 61 22.87 -9.85 -14.53
C TRP A 61 24.40 -9.71 -14.61
N LYS A 62 25.17 -10.65 -14.04
CA LYS A 62 26.63 -10.68 -14.10
C LYS A 62 27.18 -11.28 -15.39
N SER A 63 26.38 -12.01 -16.16
CA SER A 63 26.79 -12.61 -17.42
C SER A 63 26.76 -11.60 -18.57
N THR A 64 27.13 -12.05 -19.78
CA THR A 64 27.05 -11.25 -21.02
C THR A 64 25.78 -11.55 -21.83
N ASP A 65 24.81 -12.28 -21.27
CA ASP A 65 23.66 -12.78 -22.03
C ASP A 65 22.57 -11.72 -22.24
N LEU A 66 22.56 -10.67 -21.40
CA LEU A 66 21.69 -9.51 -21.59
C LEU A 66 22.35 -8.47 -22.49
N THR A 67 21.62 -8.06 -23.53
CA THR A 67 22.00 -6.93 -24.39
C THR A 67 21.93 -5.61 -23.64
N ASP A 68 22.62 -4.59 -24.14
CA ASP A 68 22.59 -3.24 -23.57
C ASP A 68 21.18 -2.66 -23.55
N ALA A 69 20.35 -2.97 -24.55
CA ALA A 69 18.97 -2.53 -24.64
C ALA A 69 18.10 -3.15 -23.52
N GLU A 70 18.27 -4.44 -23.24
CA GLU A 70 17.57 -5.13 -22.15
C GLU A 70 17.98 -4.57 -20.78
N ARG A 71 19.28 -4.38 -20.57
CA ARG A 71 19.80 -3.75 -19.34
C ARG A 71 19.27 -2.33 -19.17
N HIS A 72 19.19 -1.56 -20.26
CA HIS A 72 18.65 -0.20 -20.21
C HIS A 72 17.20 -0.18 -19.74
N VAL A 73 16.36 -1.07 -20.25
CA VAL A 73 14.95 -1.17 -19.85
C VAL A 73 14.81 -1.52 -18.36
N ILE A 74 15.59 -2.49 -17.88
CA ILE A 74 15.59 -2.88 -16.46
C ILE A 74 15.98 -1.68 -15.58
N MET A 75 17.10 -1.02 -15.89
CA MET A 75 17.59 0.11 -15.10
C MET A 75 16.62 1.30 -15.10
N ARG A 76 15.99 1.61 -16.24
CA ARG A 76 14.98 2.68 -16.33
C ARG A 76 13.73 2.36 -15.51
N THR A 77 13.29 1.10 -15.55
CA THR A 77 12.13 0.64 -14.78
C THR A 77 12.41 0.72 -13.29
N LEU A 78 13.55 0.18 -12.83
CA LEU A 78 13.97 0.26 -11.44
C LEU A 78 14.08 1.71 -10.97
N GLY A 79 14.80 2.57 -11.72
CA GLY A 79 14.97 3.98 -11.35
C GLY A 79 13.66 4.76 -11.22
N PHE A 80 12.65 4.44 -12.04
CA PHE A 80 11.32 5.04 -11.90
C PHE A 80 10.60 4.56 -10.64
N PHE A 81 10.49 3.24 -10.47
CA PHE A 81 9.68 2.69 -9.38
C PHE A 81 10.33 2.81 -7.99
N CYS A 82 11.66 2.82 -7.87
CA CYS A 82 12.36 3.01 -6.60
C CYS A 82 11.87 4.24 -5.81
N THR A 83 11.42 5.29 -6.50
CA THR A 83 10.88 6.50 -5.86
C THR A 83 9.37 6.65 -6.01
N ALA A 84 8.78 6.12 -7.09
CA ALA A 84 7.34 6.23 -7.34
C ALA A 84 6.50 5.63 -6.20
N GLU A 85 6.88 4.47 -5.66
CA GLU A 85 6.11 3.84 -4.57
C GLU A 85 6.05 4.72 -3.31
N SER A 86 7.17 5.36 -2.98
CA SER A 86 7.23 6.34 -1.87
C SER A 86 6.34 7.57 -2.13
N ILE A 87 6.23 8.02 -3.38
CA ILE A 87 5.32 9.12 -3.75
C ILE A 87 3.86 8.70 -3.52
N VAL A 88 3.50 7.48 -3.91
CA VAL A 88 2.14 6.94 -3.70
C VAL A 88 1.83 6.82 -2.21
N ALA A 89 2.73 6.21 -1.42
CA ALA A 89 2.59 6.06 0.03
C ALA A 89 2.42 7.40 0.75
N ASN A 90 3.26 8.39 0.37
CA ASN A 90 3.21 9.74 0.92
C ASN A 90 1.90 10.45 0.56
N ASN A 91 1.44 10.32 -0.69
CA ASN A 91 0.17 10.92 -1.11
C ASN A 91 -1.03 10.28 -0.40
N ILE A 92 -1.03 8.96 -0.20
CA ILE A 92 -2.05 8.28 0.60
C ILE A 92 -2.08 8.86 2.01
N THR A 93 -0.92 8.92 2.66
CA THR A 93 -0.81 9.28 4.09
C THR A 93 -1.04 10.78 4.35
N LEU A 94 -0.45 11.64 3.53
CA LEU A 94 -0.40 13.09 3.77
C LEU A 94 -1.56 13.86 3.11
N ALA A 95 -2.13 13.32 2.03
CA ALA A 95 -3.24 13.94 1.32
C ALA A 95 -4.53 13.13 1.47
N ILE A 96 -4.61 11.92 0.89
CA ILE A 96 -5.88 11.19 0.75
C ILE A 96 -6.51 10.88 2.11
N TYR A 97 -5.73 10.29 3.03
CA TYR A 97 -6.23 9.78 4.30
C TYR A 97 -6.95 10.83 5.14
N LYS A 98 -6.43 12.08 5.13
CA LYS A 98 -7.02 13.20 5.85
C LYS A 98 -8.42 13.53 5.35
N PHE A 99 -8.62 13.55 4.04
CA PHE A 99 -9.88 13.98 3.41
C PHE A 99 -10.91 12.87 3.26
N VAL A 100 -10.48 11.60 3.29
CA VAL A 100 -11.41 10.47 3.39
C VAL A 100 -11.92 10.38 4.83
N THR A 101 -13.17 10.77 5.05
CA THR A 101 -13.84 10.83 6.37
C THR A 101 -14.67 9.58 6.64
N ASN A 102 -14.13 8.39 6.34
CA ASN A 102 -14.82 7.11 6.53
C ASN A 102 -13.85 6.05 7.06
N ALA A 103 -14.27 5.33 8.11
CA ALA A 103 -13.43 4.41 8.87
C ALA A 103 -12.98 3.18 8.04
N GLU A 104 -13.90 2.52 7.34
CA GLU A 104 -13.61 1.31 6.57
C GLU A 104 -12.79 1.60 5.31
N ALA A 105 -13.01 2.76 4.66
CA ALA A 105 -12.14 3.23 3.59
C ALA A 105 -10.73 3.57 4.11
N ARG A 106 -10.63 4.23 5.27
CA ARG A 106 -9.33 4.47 5.92
C ARG A 106 -8.62 3.17 6.27
N GLN A 107 -9.33 2.14 6.72
CA GLN A 107 -8.73 0.84 7.01
C GLN A 107 -8.05 0.25 5.77
N TYR A 108 -8.68 0.34 4.59
CA TYR A 108 -8.06 -0.10 3.35
C TYR A 108 -6.86 0.77 2.96
N LEU A 109 -6.95 2.11 3.11
CA LEU A 109 -5.82 3.00 2.82
C LEU A 109 -4.59 2.70 3.68
N LEU A 110 -4.76 2.28 4.94
CA LEU A 110 -3.65 1.83 5.78
C LEU A 110 -3.00 0.57 5.20
N ARG A 111 -3.81 -0.38 4.73
CA ARG A 111 -3.30 -1.59 4.09
C ARG A 111 -2.54 -1.26 2.81
N GLN A 112 -3.09 -0.40 1.96
CA GLN A 112 -2.46 0.03 0.72
C GLN A 112 -1.14 0.76 0.99
N ALA A 113 -1.11 1.72 1.93
CA ALA A 113 0.11 2.44 2.28
C ALA A 113 1.22 1.49 2.80
N PHE A 114 0.85 0.45 3.55
CA PHE A 114 1.79 -0.59 3.94
C PHE A 114 2.29 -1.42 2.75
N GLU A 115 1.42 -1.78 1.80
CA GLU A 115 1.81 -2.47 0.57
C GLU A 115 2.82 -1.63 -0.24
N GLU A 116 2.67 -0.30 -0.33
CA GLU A 116 3.68 0.56 -0.98
C GLU A 116 5.04 0.55 -0.25
N ALA A 117 5.06 0.34 1.06
CA ALA A 117 6.29 0.15 1.81
C ALA A 117 6.93 -1.21 1.48
N VAL A 118 6.13 -2.27 1.28
CA VAL A 118 6.61 -3.58 0.80
C VAL A 118 7.15 -3.46 -0.63
N HIS A 119 6.49 -2.69 -1.51
CA HIS A 119 7.00 -2.41 -2.85
C HIS A 119 8.34 -1.65 -2.80
N THR A 120 8.44 -0.62 -1.96
CA THR A 120 9.71 0.11 -1.75
C THR A 120 10.82 -0.82 -1.25
N HIS A 121 10.52 -1.70 -0.29
CA HIS A 121 11.45 -2.72 0.20
C HIS A 121 11.89 -3.68 -0.93
N THR A 122 10.98 -4.01 -1.86
CA THR A 122 11.29 -4.88 -3.00
C THR A 122 12.35 -4.26 -3.90
N PHE A 123 12.25 -2.97 -4.20
CA PHE A 123 13.24 -2.29 -5.02
C PHE A 123 14.61 -2.19 -4.34
N LEU A 124 14.64 -1.93 -3.03
CA LEU A 124 15.88 -1.99 -2.26
C LEU A 124 16.51 -3.39 -2.34
N TYR A 125 15.71 -4.44 -2.12
CA TYR A 125 16.17 -5.83 -2.19
C TYR A 125 16.74 -6.20 -3.57
N ILE A 126 16.09 -5.76 -4.65
CA ILE A 126 16.59 -5.98 -6.03
C ILE A 126 17.90 -5.24 -6.26
N CYS A 127 17.98 -3.95 -5.90
CA CYS A 127 19.19 -3.14 -6.06
C CYS A 127 20.38 -3.73 -5.29
N GLU A 128 20.20 -4.10 -4.03
CA GLU A 128 21.24 -4.76 -3.22
C GLU A 128 21.64 -6.12 -3.81
N SER A 129 20.67 -6.92 -4.24
CA SER A 129 20.93 -8.26 -4.82
C SER A 129 21.76 -8.17 -6.10
N LEU A 130 21.42 -7.22 -6.98
CA LEU A 130 22.10 -7.01 -8.26
C LEU A 130 23.36 -6.13 -8.14
N ASN A 131 23.67 -5.63 -6.95
CA ASN A 131 24.77 -4.72 -6.65
C ASN A 131 24.74 -3.47 -7.56
N LEU A 132 23.58 -2.81 -7.60
CA LEU A 132 23.35 -1.57 -8.32
C LEU A 132 23.58 -0.38 -7.39
N ASP A 133 24.15 0.70 -7.94
CA ASP A 133 24.33 1.99 -7.26
C ASP A 133 23.07 2.88 -7.35
#